data_AF-A0A9W6R9V0-F1
#
_entry.id   AF-A0A9W6R9V0-F1
#
_cell.length_a   1.000
_cell.length_b   1.000
_cell.length_c   1.000
_cell.angle_alpha   90.00
_cell.angle_beta   90.00
_cell.angle_gamma   90.00
#
_symmetry.space_group_name_H-M   'P 1'
#
loop_
_entity.id
_entity.type
_entity.pdbx_description
1 polymer ?
#
loop_
_entity_poly.entity_id
_entity_poly.type
_entity_poly.pdbx_seq_one_letter_code
_entity_poly.pdbx_strand_id
1 'polypeptide(L)'
;MKMLGLYAQVTMRRHTNKDTKWVGNDLTDLVYLSCAAAYADFVAAEKRTAEDLRQAHQVLGNKNNIFSTIGALVKAVHESGVQTKTDRMGAPESPVKGGPEET
;
A
#
# COMPACT_ATOMS: atom_id res chain seq x y z
N MET A 1 -17.43 10.42 -4.42
CA MET A 1 -16.73 9.27 -3.78
C MET A 1 -15.23 9.45 -3.96
N LYS A 2 -14.41 9.26 -2.91
CA LYS A 2 -12.95 9.50 -2.96
C LYS A 2 -12.23 8.61 -3.99
N MET A 3 -12.59 7.32 -4.06
CA MET A 3 -12.02 6.37 -5.02
C MET A 3 -12.21 6.79 -6.48
N LEU A 4 -13.43 7.19 -6.87
CA LEU A 4 -13.73 7.56 -8.26
C LEU A 4 -12.91 8.77 -8.72
N GLY A 5 -12.67 9.74 -7.83
CA GLY A 5 -11.83 10.91 -8.15
C GLY A 5 -10.38 10.50 -8.45
N LEU A 6 -9.81 9.60 -7.64
CA LEU A 6 -8.46 9.06 -7.87
C LEU A 6 -8.38 8.26 -9.16
N TYR A 7 -9.33 7.35 -9.36
CA TYR A 7 -9.41 6.52 -10.56
C TYR A 7 -9.53 7.37 -11.83
N ALA A 8 -10.42 8.36 -11.83
CA ALA A 8 -10.60 9.26 -12.97
C ALA A 8 -9.34 10.08 -13.27
N GLN A 9 -8.69 10.64 -12.24
CA GLN A 9 -7.46 11.42 -12.42
C GLN A 9 -6.31 10.59 -13.00
N VAL A 10 -6.07 9.39 -12.45
CA VAL A 10 -5.01 8.51 -12.93
C VAL A 10 -5.32 8.02 -14.36
N THR A 11 -6.56 7.60 -14.61
CA THR A 11 -6.99 7.15 -15.94
C THR A 11 -6.83 8.27 -16.97
N MET A 12 -7.25 9.49 -16.62
CA MET A 12 -7.14 10.63 -17.54
C MET A 12 -5.70 10.99 -17.83
N ARG A 13 -4.83 10.99 -16.82
CA ARG A 13 -3.39 11.22 -17.03
C ARG A 13 -2.75 10.16 -17.91
N ARG A 14 -3.04 8.89 -17.68
CA ARG A 14 -2.52 7.79 -18.51
C ARG A 14 -3.06 7.86 -19.93
N HIS A 15 -4.31 8.30 -20.11
CA HIS A 15 -4.93 8.42 -21.43
C HIS A 15 -4.37 9.59 -22.24
N THR A 16 -4.06 10.73 -21.61
CA THR A 16 -3.50 11.89 -22.31
C THR A 16 -1.99 11.80 -22.55
N ASN A 17 -1.29 10.96 -21.78
CA ASN A 17 0.13 10.73 -21.95
C ASN A 17 0.41 9.72 -23.08
N LYS A 18 0.89 10.21 -24.23
CA LYS A 18 1.25 9.38 -25.40
C LYS A 18 2.32 8.32 -25.14
N ASP A 19 3.15 8.49 -24.13
CA ASP A 19 4.22 7.53 -23.78
C ASP A 19 3.71 6.41 -22.86
N THR A 20 2.47 6.52 -22.37
CA THR A 20 1.83 5.48 -21.57
C THR A 20 1.42 4.32 -22.44
N LYS A 21 2.08 3.18 -22.23
CA LYS A 21 1.60 1.89 -22.69
C LYS A 21 0.71 1.27 -21.61
N TRP A 22 -0.46 0.82 -22.04
CA TRP A 22 -1.36 0.00 -21.24
C TRP A 22 -0.93 -1.45 -21.38
N VAL A 23 -0.85 -2.14 -20.26
CA VAL A 23 -0.55 -3.56 -20.16
C VAL A 23 -1.81 -4.29 -19.69
N GLY A 24 -1.86 -5.62 -19.88
CA GLY A 24 -2.95 -6.43 -19.34
C GLY A 24 -3.17 -6.16 -17.85
N ASN A 25 -4.44 -6.09 -17.45
CA ASN A 25 -4.91 -5.81 -16.08
C ASN A 25 -4.69 -4.39 -15.54
N ASP A 26 -4.04 -3.47 -16.27
CA ASP A 26 -3.84 -2.08 -15.79
C ASP A 26 -5.14 -1.43 -15.30
N LEU A 27 -6.24 -1.56 -16.05
CA LEU A 27 -7.51 -0.94 -15.68
C LEU A 27 -8.09 -1.54 -14.38
N THR A 28 -8.00 -2.86 -14.24
CA THR A 28 -8.44 -3.58 -13.05
C THR A 28 -7.61 -3.16 -11.84
N ASP A 29 -6.29 -3.13 -11.99
CA ASP A 29 -5.35 -2.71 -10.95
C ASP A 29 -5.61 -1.26 -10.52
N LEU A 30 -5.89 -0.37 -11.48
CA LEU A 30 -6.26 1.01 -11.19
C LEU A 30 -7.55 1.11 -10.37
N VAL A 31 -8.58 0.31 -10.65
CA VAL A 31 -9.81 0.30 -9.86
C VAL A 31 -9.54 -0.16 -8.42
N TYR A 32 -8.87 -1.29 -8.24
CA TYR A 32 -8.59 -1.84 -6.90
C TYR A 32 -7.65 -0.96 -6.10
N LEU A 33 -6.56 -0.46 -6.70
CA LEU A 33 -5.59 0.38 -6.01
C LEU A 33 -6.13 1.78 -5.71
N SER A 34 -6.99 2.34 -6.56
CA SER A 34 -7.70 3.59 -6.24
C SER A 34 -8.67 3.41 -5.07
N CYS A 35 -9.31 2.24 -4.97
CA CYS A 35 -10.16 1.89 -3.83
C CYS A 35 -9.34 1.78 -2.56
N ALA A 36 -8.25 1.00 -2.59
CA ALA A 36 -7.36 0.85 -1.46
C ALA A 36 -6.78 2.21 -1.01
N ALA A 37 -6.30 3.05 -1.94
CA ALA A 37 -5.77 4.38 -1.63
C ALA A 37 -6.82 5.32 -1.00
N ALA A 38 -8.10 5.19 -1.37
CA ALA A 38 -9.17 6.01 -0.84
C ALA A 38 -9.61 5.63 0.58
N TYR A 39 -9.47 4.36 0.97
CA TYR A 39 -10.09 3.80 2.18
C TYR A 39 -9.13 3.19 3.19
N ALA A 40 -7.94 2.75 2.77
CA ALA A 40 -6.94 2.20 3.69
C ALA A 40 -6.07 3.32 4.29
N ASP A 41 -5.59 3.10 5.52
CA ASP A 41 -4.63 4.01 6.16
C ASP A 41 -3.26 3.98 5.47
N PHE A 42 -2.89 2.82 4.94
CA PHE A 42 -1.65 2.57 4.21
C PHE A 42 -1.91 1.59 3.06
N VAL A 43 -1.37 1.87 1.87
CA VAL A 43 -1.48 0.97 0.70
C VAL A 43 -0.12 0.79 0.04
N ALA A 44 0.22 -0.46 -0.29
CA ALA A 44 1.34 -0.77 -1.17
C ALA A 44 0.80 -0.96 -2.59
N ALA A 45 1.36 -0.22 -3.54
CA ALA A 45 1.02 -0.29 -4.95
C ALA A 45 2.27 -0.56 -5.78
N GLU A 46 2.08 -1.09 -6.99
CA GLU A 46 3.16 -1.20 -7.97
C GLU A 46 3.78 0.19 -8.25
N LYS A 47 5.09 0.25 -8.52
CA LYS A 47 5.87 1.49 -8.55
C LYS A 47 5.25 2.60 -9.42
N ARG A 48 4.80 2.25 -10.64
CA ARG A 48 4.20 3.22 -11.57
C ARG A 48 2.86 3.72 -11.05
N THR A 49 1.98 2.80 -10.69
CA THR A 49 0.63 3.12 -10.19
C THR A 49 0.69 3.87 -8.85
N ALA A 50 1.65 3.55 -8.00
CA ALA A 50 1.93 4.28 -6.77
C ALA A 50 2.22 5.76 -7.07
N GLU A 51 3.08 6.03 -8.06
CA GLU A 51 3.43 7.40 -8.43
C GLU A 51 2.25 8.16 -9.01
N ASP A 52 1.47 7.53 -9.90
CA ASP A 52 0.25 8.12 -10.44
C ASP A 52 -0.75 8.47 -9.32
N LEU A 53 -0.97 7.54 -8.39
CA LEU A 53 -1.89 7.74 -7.26
C LEU A 53 -1.41 8.82 -6.29
N ARG A 54 -0.10 8.90 -5.99
CA ARG A 54 0.45 9.96 -5.13
C ARG A 54 0.20 11.33 -5.71
N GLN A 55 0.46 11.48 -7.01
CA GLN A 55 0.23 12.73 -7.70
C GLN A 55 -1.28 13.05 -7.79
N ALA A 56 -2.14 12.06 -7.98
CA ALA A 56 -3.59 12.24 -7.88
C ALA A 56 -4.03 12.66 -6.47
N HIS A 57 -3.45 12.07 -5.41
CA HIS A 57 -3.66 12.51 -4.03
C HIS A 57 -3.27 13.96 -3.83
N GLN A 58 -2.11 14.38 -4.36
CA GLN A 58 -1.63 15.75 -4.29
C GLN A 58 -2.60 16.73 -4.98
N VAL A 59 -3.05 16.41 -6.20
CA VAL A 59 -4.02 17.23 -6.94
C VAL A 59 -5.34 17.36 -6.20
N LEU A 60 -5.79 16.29 -5.54
CA LEU A 60 -7.04 16.26 -4.78
C LEU A 60 -6.90 16.75 -3.34
N GLY A 61 -5.71 17.17 -2.90
CA GLY A 61 -5.45 17.66 -1.54
C GLY A 61 -5.53 16.57 -0.46
N ASN A 62 -5.40 15.29 -0.84
CA ASN A 62 -5.46 14.17 0.09
C ASN A 62 -4.08 13.89 0.71
N LYS A 63 -4.06 13.43 1.97
CA LYS A 63 -2.84 12.93 2.62
C LYS A 63 -2.31 11.73 1.83
N ASN A 64 -1.00 11.67 1.64
CA ASN A 64 -0.35 10.55 0.96
C ASN A 64 -0.21 9.34 1.91
N ASN A 65 -0.80 8.22 1.51
CA ASN A 65 -0.80 6.92 2.19
C ASN A 65 -0.25 5.79 1.27
N ILE A 66 0.41 6.14 0.16
CA ILE A 66 0.76 5.21 -0.92
C ILE A 66 2.26 4.93 -0.99
N PHE A 67 2.62 3.66 -0.87
CA PHE A 67 3.98 3.17 -0.85
C PHE A 67 4.24 2.28 -2.07
N SER A 68 5.46 2.34 -2.62
CA SER A 68 5.85 1.55 -3.79
C SER A 68 6.61 0.27 -3.42
N THR A 69 6.88 0.06 -2.13
CA THR A 69 7.50 -1.15 -1.59
C THR A 69 6.83 -1.53 -0.28
N ILE A 70 6.74 -2.83 -0.03
CA ILE A 70 6.20 -3.34 1.25
C ILE A 70 7.08 -2.90 2.42
N GLY A 71 8.41 -2.89 2.26
CA GLY A 71 9.31 -2.45 3.34
C GLY A 71 9.08 -0.99 3.78
N ALA A 72 8.82 -0.08 2.83
CA ALA A 72 8.48 1.30 3.17
C ALA A 72 7.12 1.40 3.88
N LEU A 73 6.13 0.61 3.44
CA LEU A 73 4.83 0.55 4.09
C LEU A 73 4.95 0.01 5.52
N VAL A 74 5.64 -1.11 5.71
CA VAL A 74 5.83 -1.73 7.04
C VAL A 74 6.51 -0.76 8.00
N LYS A 75 7.55 -0.06 7.53
CA LYS A 75 8.20 1.00 8.32
C LYS A 75 7.20 2.08 8.75
N ALA A 76 6.40 2.60 7.83
CA ALA A 76 5.40 3.61 8.14
C ALA A 76 4.32 3.12 9.12
N VAL A 77 3.89 1.86 8.99
CA VAL A 77 2.94 1.23 9.92
C VAL A 77 3.54 1.16 11.33
N HIS A 78 4.78 0.70 11.48
CA HIS A 78 5.45 0.67 12.79
C HIS A 78 5.62 2.06 13.40
N GLU A 79 6.05 3.05 12.61
CA GLU A 79 6.19 4.45 13.06
C GLU A 79 4.85 5.08 13.46
N SER A 80 3.74 4.64 12.88
CA SER A 80 2.40 5.09 13.25
C SER A 80 1.86 4.48 14.56
N GLY A 81 2.57 3.50 15.13
CA GLY A 81 2.16 2.80 16.35
C GLY A 81 0.98 1.84 16.16
N VAL A 82 0.58 1.57 14.91
CA VAL A 82 -0.49 0.61 14.60
C VAL A 82 0.01 -0.81 14.88
N GLN A 83 -0.76 -1.55 15.67
CA GLN A 83 -0.47 -2.93 16.04
C GLN A 83 -1.45 -3.89 15.37
N THR A 84 -0.93 -4.93 14.71
CA THR A 84 -1.75 -6.04 14.23
C THR A 84 -2.34 -6.82 15.41
N LYS A 85 -3.34 -7.68 15.16
CA LYS A 85 -3.90 -8.53 16.22
C LYS A 85 -2.83 -9.44 16.84
N THR A 86 -1.92 -9.95 16.03
CA THR A 86 -0.82 -10.82 16.48
C THR A 86 0.17 -10.05 17.35
N ASP A 87 0.50 -8.80 17.00
CA ASP A 87 1.39 -7.95 17.80
C ASP A 87 0.84 -7.73 19.22
N ARG A 88 -0.48 -7.60 19.35
CA ARG A 88 -1.17 -7.45 20.64
C ARG A 88 -1.23 -8.73 21.47
N MET A 89 -1.17 -9.90 20.82
CA MET A 89 -1.20 -11.19 21.49
C MET A 89 0.16 -11.59 22.06
N GLY A 90 1.24 -10.88 21.70
CA GLY A 90 2.61 -11.28 21.99
C GLY A 90 3.05 -12.40 21.05
N ALA A 91 4.34 -12.41 20.67
CA ALA A 91 4.89 -13.55 19.95
C ALA A 91 4.71 -14.82 20.80
N PRO A 92 4.34 -15.98 20.22
CA PRO A 92 4.38 -17.22 20.97
C PRO A 92 5.80 -17.38 21.50
N GLU A 93 5.94 -17.57 22.82
CA GLU A 93 7.23 -17.81 23.44
C GLU A 93 7.94 -18.93 22.67
N SER A 94 9.14 -18.65 22.17
CA SER A 94 9.97 -19.68 21.56
C SER A 94 10.16 -20.80 22.60
N PRO A 95 10.04 -22.08 22.23
CA PRO A 95 10.20 -23.15 23.19
C PRO A 95 11.59 -23.01 23.82
N VAL A 96 11.61 -22.89 25.15
CA VAL A 96 12.81 -22.81 25.97
C VAL A 96 13.73 -23.96 25.56
N LYS A 97 14.87 -23.65 24.93
CA LYS A 97 15.97 -24.61 24.79
C LYS A 97 16.59 -24.79 26.18
N GLY A 98 16.11 -25.77 26.93
CA GLY A 98 16.66 -26.12 28.24
C GLY A 98 16.20 -27.48 28.73
N GLY A 99 17.11 -28.46 28.70
CA GLY A 99 17.00 -29.79 29.33
C GLY A 99 18.23 -30.63 28.97
N PRO A 100 18.81 -31.39 29.92
CA PRO A 100 20.23 -31.31 30.27
C PRO A 100 21.15 -32.24 29.47
N GLU A 101 22.46 -31.97 29.58
CA GLU A 101 23.54 -32.90 29.24
C GLU A 101 23.29 -34.25 29.92
N GLU A 102 22.94 -35.28 29.14
CA GLU A 102 23.02 -36.67 29.59
C GLU A 102 24.40 -37.22 29.20
N THR A 103 25.22 -37.35 30.26
CA THR A 103 26.35 -38.27 30.52
C THR A 103 26.93 -39.10 29.38
#